data_AF-A0A818JG79-F1
#
_entry.id   AF-A0A818JG79-F1
#
_cell.length_a   1.000
_cell.length_b   1.000
_cell.length_c   1.000
_cell.angle_alpha   90.00
_cell.angle_beta   90.00
_cell.angle_gamma   90.00
#
_symmetry.space_group_name_H-M   'P 1'
#
loop_
_entity.id
_entity.type
_entity.pdbx_description
1 polymer ?
#
loop_
_entity_poly.entity_id
_entity_poly.type
_entity_poly.pdbx_seq_one_letter_code
_entity_poly.pdbx_strand_id
1 'polypeptide(L)'
;MDKGSLQKQIESLRYQLRVEKVPLSKTLQDSYLTNNNIKGFTIKNLEKTRSASAKKSCTIYLNGKGWCTHDGVWYGCSEGYDEKSLIKAICSRYNGPNKPIECNTAM
;
A
#
# COMPACT_ATOMS: atom_id res chain seq x y z
N MET A 1 -7.28 -16.71 -13.59
CA MET A 1 -7.85 -15.87 -12.49
C MET A 1 -9.29 -15.59 -12.84
N ASP A 2 -10.21 -16.01 -11.98
CA ASP A 2 -11.65 -15.83 -12.13
C ASP A 2 -12.02 -14.33 -12.01
N LYS A 3 -12.98 -13.86 -12.83
CA LYS A 3 -13.47 -12.47 -12.86
C LYS A 3 -13.95 -12.01 -11.47
N GLY A 4 -14.45 -12.94 -10.65
CA GLY A 4 -14.85 -12.67 -9.26
C GLY A 4 -13.69 -12.28 -8.33
N SER A 5 -12.45 -12.66 -8.64
CA SER A 5 -11.26 -12.30 -7.85
C SER A 5 -10.80 -10.86 -8.11
N LEU A 6 -10.85 -10.42 -9.37
CA LEU A 6 -10.47 -9.06 -9.76
C LEU A 6 -11.48 -8.02 -9.26
N GLN A 7 -12.77 -8.34 -9.33
CA GLN A 7 -13.84 -7.47 -8.86
C GLN A 7 -13.80 -7.27 -7.34
N LYS A 8 -13.43 -8.31 -6.58
CA LYS A 8 -13.17 -8.20 -5.13
C LYS A 8 -11.94 -7.35 -4.82
N GLN A 9 -10.89 -7.40 -5.64
CA GLN A 9 -9.71 -6.54 -5.46
C GLN A 9 -10.01 -5.08 -5.79
N ILE A 10 -10.79 -4.81 -6.84
CA ILE A 10 -11.22 -3.46 -7.21
C ILE A 10 -12.14 -2.86 -6.14
N GLU A 11 -13.09 -3.64 -5.60
CA GLU A 11 -13.93 -3.16 -4.49
C GLU A 11 -13.13 -2.99 -3.19
N SER A 12 -12.14 -3.84 -2.92
CA SER A 12 -11.22 -3.66 -1.79
C SER A 12 -10.39 -2.37 -1.95
N LEU A 13 -9.92 -2.07 -3.16
CA LEU A 13 -9.18 -0.83 -3.45
C LEU A 13 -10.09 0.39 -3.40
N ARG A 14 -11.34 0.30 -3.91
CA ARG A 14 -12.35 1.37 -3.79
C ARG A 14 -12.73 1.64 -2.36
N TYR A 15 -12.86 0.63 -1.51
CA TYR A 15 -13.09 0.81 -0.08
C TYR A 15 -11.92 1.53 0.60
N GLN A 16 -10.68 1.18 0.24
CA GLN A 16 -9.48 1.87 0.74
C GLN A 16 -9.36 3.32 0.23
N LEU A 17 -9.86 3.61 -0.97
CA LEU A 17 -9.79 4.94 -1.59
C LEU A 17 -11.00 5.84 -1.26
N ARG A 18 -12.17 5.28 -0.89
CA ARG A 18 -13.37 6.02 -0.45
C ARG A 18 -13.32 6.41 1.03
N VAL A 19 -12.15 6.38 1.67
CA VAL A 19 -11.92 7.02 2.98
C VAL A 19 -11.83 8.54 2.75
N GLU A 20 -12.93 9.11 2.25
CA GLU A 20 -13.12 10.54 2.12
C GLU A 20 -13.63 11.06 3.47
N LYS A 21 -12.67 11.54 4.27
CA LYS A 21 -12.79 12.62 5.27
C LYS A 21 -14.09 12.70 6.09
N VAL A 22 -14.51 11.62 6.75
CA VAL A 22 -15.30 11.77 7.98
C VAL A 22 -14.29 11.99 9.12
N PRO A 23 -14.24 13.16 9.78
CA PRO A 23 -13.41 13.30 10.97
C PRO A 23 -13.96 12.34 12.02
N LEU A 24 -13.21 11.26 12.26
CA LEU A 24 -13.45 10.38 13.40
C LEU A 24 -13.43 11.25 14.66
N SER A 25 -14.56 11.28 15.38
CA SER A 25 -14.67 11.98 16.66
C SER A 25 -13.48 11.61 17.55
N LYS A 26 -12.83 12.62 18.14
CA LYS A 26 -11.65 12.44 18.98
C LYS A 26 -11.88 11.43 20.11
N THR A 27 -13.09 11.39 20.68
CA THR A 27 -13.50 10.41 21.68
C THR A 27 -13.59 8.97 21.14
N LEU A 28 -13.94 8.78 19.86
CA LEU A 28 -13.88 7.48 19.21
C LEU A 28 -12.43 7.06 18.95
N GLN A 29 -11.55 7.96 18.54
CA GLN A 29 -10.11 7.63 18.41
C GLN A 29 -9.48 7.24 19.75
N ASP A 30 -9.75 8.01 20.81
CA ASP A 30 -9.17 7.77 22.13
C ASP A 30 -9.67 6.46 22.77
N SER A 31 -10.96 6.12 22.58
CA SER A 31 -11.52 4.82 23.00
C SER A 31 -11.03 3.64 22.16
N TYR A 32 -10.68 3.86 20.89
CA TYR A 32 -10.04 2.83 20.06
C TYR A 32 -8.58 2.60 20.47
N LEU A 33 -7.81 3.67 20.72
CA LEU A 33 -6.38 3.60 21.10
C LEU A 33 -6.14 2.92 22.45
N THR A 34 -7.11 2.96 23.36
CA THR A 34 -7.06 2.30 24.66
C THR A 34 -7.44 0.81 24.60
N ASN A 35 -7.88 0.32 23.45
CA ASN A 35 -8.38 -1.04 23.28
C ASN A 35 -7.23 -2.04 23.06
N ASN A 36 -7.23 -3.17 23.79
CA ASN A 36 -6.20 -4.23 23.67
C ASN A 36 -6.08 -4.80 22.24
N ASN A 37 -7.15 -4.68 21.44
CA ASN A 37 -7.16 -5.05 20.03
C ASN A 37 -6.18 -4.23 19.18
N ILE A 38 -5.94 -2.95 19.52
CA ILE A 38 -4.95 -2.12 18.81
C ILE A 38 -3.53 -2.54 19.17
N LYS A 39 -3.25 -2.89 20.43
CA LYS A 39 -1.94 -3.45 20.80
C LYS A 39 -1.65 -4.72 20.00
N GLY A 40 -2.62 -5.62 19.88
CA GLY A 40 -2.51 -6.82 19.04
C GLY A 40 -2.29 -6.49 17.56
N PHE A 41 -3.00 -5.50 17.01
CA PHE A 41 -2.83 -5.05 15.63
C PHE A 41 -1.44 -4.45 15.38
N THR A 42 -0.94 -3.63 16.30
CA THR A 42 0.40 -3.02 16.22
C THR A 42 1.50 -4.07 16.27
N ILE A 43 1.42 -5.05 17.19
CA ILE A 43 2.38 -6.16 17.26
C ILE A 43 2.39 -6.96 15.95
N LYS A 44 1.21 -7.33 15.44
CA LYS A 44 1.09 -8.06 14.16
C LYS A 44 1.69 -7.30 12.98
N ASN A 45 1.54 -5.97 12.95
CA ASN A 45 2.13 -5.14 11.90
C ASN A 45 3.64 -5.00 12.06
N LEU A 46 4.16 -4.89 13.29
CA LEU A 46 5.61 -4.90 13.54
C LEU A 46 6.25 -6.22 13.09
N GLU A 47 5.61 -7.36 13.38
CA GLU A 47 6.06 -8.67 12.92
C GLU A 47 6.09 -8.75 11.39
N LYS A 48 5.03 -8.29 10.71
CA LYS A 48 5.00 -8.21 9.24
C LYS A 48 6.14 -7.35 8.68
N THR A 49 6.37 -6.17 9.27
CA THR A 49 7.45 -5.26 8.86
C THR A 49 8.82 -5.91 9.03
N ARG A 50 9.05 -6.62 10.15
CA ARG A 50 10.27 -7.39 10.41
C ARG A 50 10.45 -8.53 9.41
N SER A 51 9.40 -9.31 9.15
CA SER A 51 9.42 -10.40 8.17
C SER A 51 9.64 -9.91 6.74
N ALA A 52 9.21 -8.70 6.40
CA ALA A 52 9.53 -8.03 5.14
C ALA A 52 10.97 -7.50 5.06
N SER A 53 11.76 -7.65 6.14
CA SER A 53 13.13 -7.13 6.26
C SER A 53 13.23 -5.61 6.05
N ALA A 54 12.17 -4.88 6.37
CA ALA A 54 12.17 -3.42 6.28
C ALA A 54 13.05 -2.84 7.38
N LYS A 55 14.19 -2.27 6.99
CA LYS A 55 15.19 -1.69 7.91
C LYS A 55 14.90 -0.23 8.25
N LYS A 56 14.10 0.45 7.44
CA LYS A 56 13.84 1.89 7.48
C LYS A 56 12.35 2.19 7.32
N SER A 57 11.92 3.30 7.91
CA SER A 57 10.57 3.85 7.69
C SER A 57 10.35 4.17 6.21
N CYS A 58 9.09 4.19 5.80
CA CYS A 58 8.69 4.54 4.42
C CYS A 58 9.38 3.69 3.33
N THR A 59 9.59 2.40 3.61
CA THR A 59 10.00 1.40 2.61
C THR A 59 8.75 0.85 1.90
N ILE A 60 8.73 0.93 0.58
CA ILE A 60 7.62 0.45 -0.24
C ILE A 60 8.02 -0.88 -0.88
N TYR A 61 7.17 -1.88 -0.73
CA TYR A 61 7.32 -3.19 -1.35
C TYR A 61 6.22 -3.40 -2.39
N LEU A 62 6.61 -3.81 -3.60
CA LEU A 62 5.70 -4.19 -4.67
C LEU A 62 5.87 -5.68 -4.97
N ASN A 63 4.80 -6.46 -4.81
CA ASN A 63 4.81 -7.92 -4.98
C ASN A 63 5.90 -8.62 -4.15
N GLY A 64 6.05 -8.23 -2.88
CA GLY A 64 7.04 -8.77 -1.94
C GLY A 64 8.49 -8.33 -2.19
N LYS A 65 8.77 -7.54 -3.23
CA LYS A 65 10.10 -7.01 -3.54
C LYS A 65 10.18 -5.54 -3.15
N GLY A 66 11.28 -5.14 -2.51
CA GLY A 66 11.55 -3.73 -2.21
C GLY A 66 11.60 -2.92 -3.50
N TRP A 67 10.87 -1.81 -3.54
CA TRP A 67 10.81 -0.91 -4.69
C TRP A 67 11.53 0.41 -4.40
N CYS A 68 11.25 1.06 -3.28
CA CYS A 68 11.70 2.43 -3.03
C CYS A 68 11.65 2.72 -1.54
N THR A 69 12.60 3.51 -1.02
CA THR A 69 12.66 3.89 0.39
C THR A 69 12.84 5.38 0.54
N HIS A 70 12.15 5.98 1.51
CA HIS A 70 12.34 7.38 1.90
C HIS A 70 12.83 7.49 3.35
N ASP A 71 14.08 7.90 3.54
CA ASP A 71 14.67 8.16 4.85
C ASP A 71 15.33 9.55 4.83
N GLY A 72 14.50 10.59 4.67
CA GLY A 72 14.90 11.97 4.40
C GLY A 72 15.12 12.27 2.91
N VAL A 73 15.68 11.30 2.17
CA VAL A 73 15.77 11.31 0.71
C VAL A 73 15.24 10.00 0.12
N TRP A 74 14.80 10.04 -1.14
CA TRP A 74 14.37 8.86 -1.89
C TRP A 74 15.58 8.09 -2.44
N TYR A 75 15.63 6.77 -2.21
CA TYR A 75 16.67 5.91 -2.77
C TYR A 75 16.16 4.49 -3.06
N GLY A 76 16.86 3.81 -3.97
CA GLY A 76 16.51 2.47 -4.45
C GLY A 76 15.37 2.45 -5.47
N CYS A 77 14.86 3.61 -5.90
CA CYS A 77 13.67 3.76 -6.73
C CYS A 77 14.03 3.71 -8.22
N SER A 78 14.23 2.51 -8.78
CA SER A 78 14.71 2.31 -10.16
C SER A 78 13.82 2.96 -11.24
N GLU A 79 12.53 3.07 -10.99
CA GLU A 79 11.54 3.65 -11.89
C GLU A 79 11.30 5.15 -11.63
N GLY A 80 12.00 5.73 -10.65
CA GLY A 80 11.76 7.04 -10.04
C GLY A 80 10.87 6.96 -8.79
N TYR A 81 10.65 8.09 -8.13
CA TYR A 81 9.93 8.18 -6.84
C TYR A 81 8.65 9.01 -6.89
N ASP A 82 8.29 9.55 -8.06
CA ASP A 82 7.04 10.29 -8.25
C ASP A 82 5.84 9.37 -8.48
N GLU A 83 4.65 9.95 -8.57
CA GLU A 83 3.41 9.21 -8.77
C GLU A 83 3.42 8.41 -10.09
N LYS A 84 3.93 9.01 -11.18
CA LYS A 84 4.02 8.35 -12.50
C LYS A 84 4.96 7.15 -12.42
N SER A 85 6.08 7.28 -11.70
CA SER A 85 7.03 6.21 -11.42
C SER A 85 6.43 5.07 -10.62
N LEU A 86 5.61 5.37 -9.61
CA LEU A 86 4.89 4.35 -8.85
C LEU A 86 3.93 3.55 -9.74
N ILE A 87 3.14 4.23 -10.58
CA ILE A 87 2.23 3.58 -11.53
C ILE A 87 3.02 2.69 -12.49
N LYS A 88 4.12 3.18 -13.06
CA LYS A 88 5.00 2.41 -13.93
C LYS A 88 5.58 1.17 -13.22
N ALA A 89 6.00 1.30 -11.97
CA ALA A 89 6.52 0.20 -11.16
C ALA A 89 5.46 -0.88 -10.88
N ILE A 90 4.21 -0.48 -10.62
CA ILE A 90 3.08 -1.41 -10.45
C ILE A 90 2.78 -2.12 -11.78
N CYS A 91 2.64 -1.36 -12.87
CA CYS A 91 2.26 -1.87 -14.18
C CYS A 91 3.30 -2.79 -14.82
N SER A 92 4.59 -2.60 -14.53
CA SER A 92 5.68 -3.49 -14.96
C SER A 92 5.69 -4.83 -14.21
N ARG A 93 5.16 -4.87 -12.97
CA ARG A 93 5.07 -6.09 -12.15
C ARG A 93 3.73 -6.81 -12.28
N TYR A 94 2.75 -6.19 -12.93
CA TYR A 94 1.43 -6.77 -13.16
C TYR A 94 1.42 -7.70 -14.37
N ASN A 95 1.20 -9.00 -14.12
CA ASN A 95 1.17 -10.06 -15.14
C ASN A 95 -0.26 -10.47 -15.54
N GLY A 96 -1.28 -9.72 -15.12
CA GLY A 96 -2.66 -10.01 -15.50
C GLY A 96 -2.92 -9.66 -16.98
N PRO A 97 -3.88 -10.36 -17.63
CA PRO A 97 -4.16 -10.17 -19.06
C PRO A 97 -4.77 -8.80 -19.39
N ASN A 98 -5.41 -8.14 -18.40
CA ASN A 98 -6.08 -6.86 -18.58
C ASN A 98 -5.36 -5.79 -17.75
N LYS A 99 -4.49 -5.01 -18.40
CA LYS A 99 -3.84 -3.87 -17.75
C LYS A 99 -4.81 -2.67 -17.66
N PRO A 100 -4.88 -1.96 -16.52
CA PRO A 100 -5.59 -0.70 -16.41
C PRO A 100 -5.08 0.34 -17.42
N ILE A 101 -5.92 1.32 -17.78
CA ILE A 101 -5.56 2.36 -18.76
C ILE A 101 -4.37 3.20 -18.29
N GLU A 102 -4.22 3.37 -16.99
CA GLU A 102 -3.11 4.07 -16.33
C GLU A 102 -1.76 3.42 -16.67
N CYS A 103 -1.75 2.11 -16.94
CA CYS A 103 -0.54 1.41 -17.39
C CYS A 103 -0.13 1.76 -18.83
N ASN A 104 -1.05 2.26 -19.65
CA ASN A 104 -0.78 2.70 -21.01
C ASN A 104 -0.37 4.18 -21.02
N THR A 105 -0.95 4.99 -20.14
CA THR A 105 -0.68 6.44 -20.03
C THR A 105 0.63 6.75 -19.27
N ALA A 106 1.07 5.85 -18.37
CA ALA A 106 2.28 6.03 -17.59
C ALA A 106 3.58 5.63 -18.32
N MET A 107 3.49 5.16 -19.58
CA MET A 107 4.65 4.87 -20.42
C MET A 107 5.39 6.14 -20.86
#